data_AF-A0AB73KXH6-F1
#
_entry.id   AF-A0AB73KXH6-F1
#
_cell.length_a   1.000
_cell.length_b   1.000
_cell.length_c   1.000
_cell.angle_alpha   90.00
_cell.angle_beta   90.00
_cell.angle_gamma   90.00
#
_symmetry.space_group_name_H-M   'P 1'
#
loop_
_entity.id
_entity.type
_entity.pdbx_description
1 polymer ?
#
loop_
_entity_poly.entity_id
_entity_poly.type
_entity_poly.pdbx_seq_one_letter_code
_entity_poly.pdbx_strand_id
1 'polypeptide(L)'
;VAGKVALVSGGGSGHEPLHAGFVGPGMLDAACPGEVFTSPVPDQMVRAAAAVDSGAGVLFIVKNYTGDVLNFDMAAELAEEEGVAIAKVLVDDDVAVTDSLYTAGRRGTGATLFVEKIAGAAADESRQLAEI
;
A
#
# COMPACT_ATOMS: atom_id res chain seq x y z
N VAL A 1 -5.95 3.42 -14.43
CA VAL A 1 -7.19 3.49 -13.62
C VAL A 1 -8.02 4.66 -14.13
N ALA A 2 -9.36 4.63 -14.10
CA ALA A 2 -10.18 5.74 -14.58
C ALA A 2 -11.28 6.08 -13.57
N GLY A 3 -11.23 7.28 -12.98
CA GLY A 3 -12.30 7.85 -12.16
C GLY A 3 -12.56 7.18 -10.82
N LYS A 4 -11.60 6.42 -10.28
CA LYS A 4 -11.69 5.80 -8.95
C LYS A 4 -10.39 5.97 -8.17
N VAL A 5 -10.49 5.90 -6.84
CA VAL A 5 -9.31 5.83 -5.96
C VAL A 5 -8.44 4.65 -6.41
N ALA A 6 -7.15 4.91 -6.62
CA ALA A 6 -6.22 3.86 -6.97
C ALA A 6 -5.60 3.23 -5.71
N LEU A 7 -5.34 1.94 -5.74
CA LEU A 7 -4.73 1.22 -4.62
C LEU A 7 -3.32 0.79 -4.95
N VAL A 8 -2.37 1.11 -4.06
CA VAL A 8 -0.98 0.66 -4.16
C VAL A 8 -0.56 0.00 -2.85
N SER A 9 0.06 -1.17 -2.96
CA SER A 9 0.78 -1.79 -1.85
C SER A 9 2.17 -2.24 -2.29
N GLY A 10 2.95 -2.79 -1.36
CA GLY A 10 4.33 -3.17 -1.59
C GLY A 10 4.99 -3.75 -0.34
N GLY A 11 6.24 -4.15 -0.55
CA GLY A 11 7.09 -4.72 0.49
C GLY A 11 8.15 -5.64 -0.09
N GLY A 12 8.90 -6.30 0.78
CA GLY A 12 9.93 -7.25 0.35
C GLY A 12 9.36 -8.42 -0.43
N SER A 13 10.10 -8.86 -1.44
CA SER A 13 9.82 -10.11 -2.15
C SER A 13 9.97 -11.32 -1.22
N GLY A 14 9.41 -12.47 -1.62
CA GLY A 14 9.41 -13.70 -0.81
C GLY A 14 8.11 -13.95 -0.03
N HIS A 15 7.06 -13.18 -0.33
CA HIS A 15 5.71 -13.32 0.22
C HIS A 15 4.67 -13.65 -0.85
N GLU A 16 5.11 -14.06 -2.05
CA GLU A 16 4.23 -14.33 -3.18
C GLU A 16 3.14 -15.36 -2.78
N PRO A 17 1.86 -15.12 -3.14
CA PRO A 17 1.39 -14.13 -4.13
C PRO A 17 1.27 -12.68 -3.64
N LEU A 18 1.46 -12.40 -2.35
CA LEU A 18 1.39 -11.05 -1.79
C LEU A 18 2.64 -10.25 -2.22
N HIS A 19 2.55 -9.13 -2.93
CA HIS A 19 1.36 -8.36 -3.35
C HIS A 19 1.01 -8.47 -4.83
N ALA A 20 1.98 -8.80 -5.67
CA ALA A 20 1.85 -8.73 -7.12
C ALA A 20 0.74 -9.63 -7.69
N GLY A 21 0.42 -10.74 -7.03
CA GLY A 21 -0.67 -11.63 -7.41
C GLY A 21 -2.07 -11.06 -7.17
N PHE A 22 -2.19 -9.92 -6.48
CA PHE A 22 -3.44 -9.23 -6.17
C PHE A 22 -3.61 -7.92 -6.95
N VAL A 23 -2.77 -7.68 -7.96
CA VAL A 23 -2.96 -6.58 -8.90
C VAL A 23 -4.02 -6.97 -9.94
N GLY A 24 -5.13 -6.24 -9.96
CA GLY A 24 -6.24 -6.50 -10.88
C GLY A 24 -7.57 -5.89 -10.42
N PRO A 25 -8.63 -6.04 -11.24
CA PRO A 25 -9.96 -5.50 -10.95
C PRO A 25 -10.47 -5.90 -9.57
N GLY A 26 -11.00 -4.95 -8.80
CA GLY A 26 -11.53 -5.17 -7.45
C GLY A 26 -10.49 -5.41 -6.34
N MET A 27 -9.20 -5.18 -6.62
CA MET A 27 -8.08 -5.26 -5.66
C MET A 27 -7.07 -4.13 -5.92
N LEU A 28 -5.76 -4.42 -5.97
CA LEU A 28 -4.70 -3.42 -6.17
C LEU A 28 -4.61 -2.97 -7.63
N ASP A 29 -4.28 -1.70 -7.84
CA ASP A 29 -3.99 -1.15 -9.16
C ASP A 29 -2.48 -1.19 -9.48
N ALA A 30 -1.61 -1.20 -8.46
CA ALA A 30 -0.19 -1.50 -8.59
C ALA A 30 0.39 -2.15 -7.32
N ALA A 31 1.51 -2.86 -7.50
CA ALA A 31 2.31 -3.41 -6.41
C ALA A 31 3.78 -3.04 -6.60
N CYS A 32 4.47 -2.72 -5.50
CA CYS A 32 5.89 -2.37 -5.48
C CYS A 32 6.71 -3.47 -4.79
N PRO A 33 7.25 -4.45 -5.53
CA PRO A 33 8.15 -5.46 -4.96
C PRO A 33 9.54 -4.85 -4.71
N GLY A 34 10.03 -4.97 -3.48
CA GLY A 34 11.43 -4.73 -3.12
C GLY A 34 12.27 -6.01 -3.23
N GLU A 35 13.52 -5.94 -2.77
CA GLU A 35 14.37 -7.14 -2.65
C GLU A 35 13.79 -8.14 -1.63
N VAL A 36 14.34 -9.35 -1.58
CA VAL A 36 13.85 -10.39 -0.66
C VAL A 36 13.86 -9.87 0.79
N PHE A 37 12.69 -9.88 1.42
CA PHE A 37 12.44 -9.35 2.78
C PHE A 37 12.89 -7.91 3.04
N THR A 38 12.98 -7.10 1.98
CA THR A 38 13.41 -5.69 2.07
C THR A 38 12.38 -4.80 1.39
N SER A 39 11.88 -3.78 2.11
CA SER A 39 10.95 -2.79 1.54
C SER A 39 11.45 -2.24 0.19
N PRO A 40 10.54 -1.98 -0.78
CA PRO A 40 10.88 -1.19 -1.96
C PRO A 40 11.38 0.21 -1.58
N VAL A 41 12.10 0.84 -2.49
CA VAL A 41 12.60 2.22 -2.31
C VAL A 41 11.49 3.23 -2.64
N PRO A 42 11.46 4.43 -2.03
CA PRO A 42 10.36 5.38 -2.16
C PRO A 42 10.00 5.75 -3.61
N ASP A 43 11.02 5.96 -4.46
CA ASP A 43 10.85 6.30 -5.88
C ASP A 43 10.01 5.25 -6.65
N GLN A 44 10.04 3.98 -6.25
CA GLN A 44 9.17 2.96 -6.87
C GLN A 44 7.69 3.24 -6.57
N MET A 45 7.34 3.59 -5.33
CA MET A 45 5.97 3.89 -4.93
C MET A 45 5.49 5.22 -5.50
N VAL A 46 6.36 6.24 -5.59
CA VAL A 46 6.04 7.52 -6.24
C VAL A 46 5.66 7.29 -7.70
N ARG A 47 6.48 6.53 -8.45
CA ARG A 47 6.18 6.20 -9.85
C ARG A 47 4.94 5.33 -10.00
N ALA A 48 4.71 4.39 -9.08
CA ALA A 48 3.51 3.58 -9.07
C ALA A 48 2.27 4.45 -8.88
N ALA A 49 2.27 5.33 -7.86
CA ALA A 49 1.18 6.26 -7.57
C ALA A 49 0.88 7.17 -8.77
N ALA A 50 1.90 7.81 -9.35
CA ALA A 50 1.74 8.65 -10.54
C ALA A 50 1.20 7.88 -11.76
N ALA A 51 1.59 6.61 -11.93
CA ALA A 51 1.13 5.77 -13.03
C ALA A 51 -0.34 5.30 -12.87
N VAL A 52 -0.82 5.16 -11.63
CA VAL A 52 -2.19 4.69 -11.36
C VAL A 52 -3.15 5.80 -10.96
N ASP A 53 -2.68 7.00 -10.64
CA ASP A 53 -3.54 8.12 -10.30
C ASP A 53 -4.53 8.41 -11.45
N SER A 54 -5.80 8.53 -11.07
CA SER A 54 -6.90 8.84 -12.00
C SER A 54 -7.60 10.16 -11.68
N GLY A 55 -6.97 10.97 -10.81
CA GLY A 55 -7.52 12.24 -10.30
C GLY A 55 -8.45 12.09 -9.11
N ALA A 56 -8.62 10.86 -8.60
CA ALA A 56 -9.41 10.54 -7.41
C ALA A 56 -8.54 10.25 -6.17
N GLY A 57 -7.21 10.35 -6.31
CA GLY A 57 -6.23 10.05 -5.26
C GLY A 57 -5.85 8.57 -5.19
N VAL A 58 -4.84 8.29 -4.35
CA VAL A 58 -4.23 6.97 -4.20
C VAL A 58 -4.19 6.57 -2.72
N LEU A 59 -4.63 5.35 -2.42
CA LEU A 59 -4.50 4.74 -1.11
C LEU A 59 -3.28 3.81 -1.07
N PHE A 60 -2.34 4.12 -0.19
CA PHE A 60 -1.24 3.25 0.19
C PHE A 60 -1.67 2.30 1.31
N ILE A 61 -1.60 1.00 1.03
CA ILE A 61 -1.83 -0.05 2.02
C ILE A 61 -0.47 -0.56 2.49
N VAL A 62 -0.11 -0.33 3.75
CA VAL A 62 1.25 -0.52 4.26
C VAL A 62 1.25 -1.54 5.39
N LYS A 63 2.11 -2.57 5.29
CA LYS A 63 2.33 -3.52 6.39
C LYS A 63 3.19 -2.87 7.45
N ASN A 64 2.88 -3.06 8.74
CA ASN A 64 3.62 -2.42 9.82
C ASN A 64 4.98 -3.10 10.07
N TYR A 65 5.95 -2.73 9.25
CA TYR A 65 7.37 -2.98 9.42
C TYR A 65 8.11 -1.66 9.25
N THR A 66 9.16 -1.44 10.02
CA THR A 66 9.89 -0.16 10.06
C THR A 66 10.35 0.29 8.67
N GLY A 67 10.90 -0.63 7.87
CA GLY A 67 11.34 -0.32 6.51
C GLY A 67 10.18 0.08 5.60
N ASP A 68 9.09 -0.68 5.62
CA ASP A 68 7.89 -0.40 4.81
C ASP A 68 7.27 0.95 5.19
N VAL A 69 7.07 1.21 6.49
CA VAL A 69 6.49 2.48 6.97
C VAL A 69 7.34 3.67 6.57
N LEU A 70 8.66 3.63 6.82
CA LEU A 70 9.55 4.74 6.48
C LEU A 70 9.57 5.03 4.96
N ASN A 71 9.61 3.98 4.13
CA ASN A 71 9.70 4.17 2.69
C ASN A 71 8.37 4.62 2.07
N PHE A 72 7.23 4.11 2.56
CA PHE A 72 5.91 4.55 2.10
C PHE A 72 5.57 5.96 2.59
N ASP A 73 6.01 6.36 3.77
CA ASP A 73 5.80 7.73 4.27
C ASP A 73 6.59 8.74 3.44
N MET A 74 7.87 8.44 3.17
CA MET A 74 8.69 9.24 2.25
C MET A 74 8.07 9.29 0.85
N ALA A 75 7.54 8.17 0.35
CA ALA A 75 6.89 8.16 -0.96
C ALA A 75 5.58 8.96 -0.99
N ALA A 76 4.81 8.97 0.11
CA ALA A 76 3.59 9.77 0.21
C ALA A 76 3.92 11.26 0.15
N GLU A 77 4.90 11.72 0.94
CA GLU A 77 5.37 13.11 0.92
C GLU A 77 5.82 13.53 -0.49
N LEU A 78 6.65 12.72 -1.15
CA LEU A 78 7.15 13.01 -2.50
C LEU A 78 6.03 13.01 -3.56
N ALA A 79 5.08 12.07 -3.49
CA ALA A 79 3.97 12.02 -4.44
C ALA A 79 2.99 13.21 -4.24
N GLU A 80 2.78 13.65 -3.00
CA GLU A 80 1.98 14.84 -2.70
C GLU A 80 2.64 16.12 -3.24
N GLU A 81 3.97 16.23 -3.18
CA GLU A 81 4.72 17.32 -3.83
C GLU A 81 4.53 17.34 -5.36
N GLU A 82 4.32 16.17 -5.98
CA GLU A 82 3.99 16.02 -7.40
C GLU A 82 2.49 16.25 -7.72
N GLY A 83 1.68 16.55 -6.70
CA GLY A 83 0.26 16.85 -6.83
C GLY A 83 -0.68 15.65 -6.79
N VAL A 84 -0.19 14.47 -6.42
CA VAL A 84 -1.01 13.27 -6.22
C VAL A 84 -1.57 13.27 -4.80
N ALA A 85 -2.89 13.23 -4.64
CA ALA A 85 -3.49 13.10 -3.32
C ALA A 85 -3.28 11.68 -2.77
N ILE A 86 -2.55 11.54 -1.66
CA ILE A 86 -2.25 10.25 -1.03
C ILE A 86 -3.00 10.12 0.30
N ALA A 87 -3.52 8.93 0.57
CA ALA A 87 -3.85 8.49 1.93
C ALA A 87 -3.11 7.19 2.23
N LYS A 88 -2.95 6.87 3.52
CA LYS A 88 -2.26 5.67 3.97
C LYS A 88 -3.08 4.94 5.01
N VAL A 89 -3.21 3.62 4.85
CA VAL A 89 -3.69 2.72 5.89
C VAL A 89 -2.56 1.79 6.33
N LEU A 90 -2.33 1.74 7.63
CA LEU A 90 -1.36 0.85 8.26
C LEU A 90 -2.05 -0.44 8.69
N VAL A 91 -1.47 -1.59 8.33
CA VAL A 91 -1.95 -2.90 8.76
C VAL A 91 -1.01 -3.45 9.84
N ASP A 92 -1.55 -3.66 11.03
CA ASP A 92 -0.85 -4.10 12.24
C ASP A 92 -1.60 -5.25 12.97
N ASP A 93 -2.12 -6.19 12.18
CA ASP A 93 -3.03 -7.26 12.60
C ASP A 93 -2.42 -8.32 13.52
N ASP A 94 -1.10 -8.47 13.52
CA ASP A 94 -0.44 -9.56 14.24
C ASP A 94 -0.46 -9.36 15.76
N VAL A 95 -1.32 -10.12 16.43
CA VAL A 95 -1.49 -10.08 17.89
C VAL A 95 -0.45 -10.88 18.67
N ALA A 96 0.49 -11.56 18.01
CA ALA A 96 1.43 -12.45 18.67
C ALA A 96 2.56 -11.71 19.41
N VAL A 97 3.04 -10.60 18.87
CA VAL A 97 4.20 -9.85 19.39
C VAL A 97 4.00 -8.35 19.21
N THR A 98 4.37 -7.59 20.24
CA THR A 98 4.52 -6.13 20.16
C THR A 98 6.02 -5.80 20.22
N ASP A 99 6.47 -4.84 19.41
CA ASP A 99 7.86 -4.35 19.35
C ASP A 99 8.89 -5.42 18.98
N SER A 100 8.71 -6.02 17.80
CA SER A 100 9.66 -7.01 17.25
C SER A 100 10.94 -6.35 16.71
N LEU A 101 11.94 -7.15 16.31
CA LEU A 101 13.23 -6.66 15.78
C LEU A 101 13.10 -5.59 14.68
N TYR A 102 12.03 -5.62 13.89
CA TYR A 102 11.83 -4.79 12.70
C TYR A 102 10.52 -3.99 12.71
N THR A 103 9.85 -3.89 13.87
CA THR A 103 8.53 -3.25 13.96
C THR A 103 8.37 -2.52 15.29
N ALA A 104 7.87 -1.29 15.25
CA ALA A 104 7.27 -0.64 16.41
C ALA A 104 5.78 -0.96 16.46
N GLY A 105 5.29 -1.49 17.59
CA GLY A 105 3.94 -2.03 17.72
C GLY A 105 3.79 -3.44 17.14
N ARG A 106 2.62 -3.74 16.56
CA ARG A 106 2.28 -5.05 15.98
C ARG A 106 2.66 -5.12 14.51
N ARG A 107 3.00 -6.32 14.01
CA ARG A 107 3.35 -6.53 12.60
C ARG A 107 2.10 -6.53 11.71
N GLY A 108 2.27 -6.14 10.45
CA GLY A 108 1.28 -6.42 9.40
C GLY A 108 1.55 -7.76 8.73
N THR A 109 0.58 -8.65 8.67
CA THR A 109 0.74 -10.01 8.13
C THR A 109 -0.35 -10.36 7.11
N GLY A 110 -1.05 -11.48 7.30
CA GLY A 110 -2.02 -12.00 6.34
C GLY A 110 -3.28 -11.16 6.23
N ALA A 111 -3.63 -10.34 7.25
CA ALA A 111 -4.84 -9.53 7.17
C ALA A 111 -4.77 -8.45 6.08
N THR A 112 -3.56 -8.10 5.62
CA THR A 112 -3.36 -7.14 4.52
C THR A 112 -4.13 -7.56 3.27
N LEU A 113 -4.21 -8.85 2.96
CA LEU A 113 -5.01 -9.37 1.84
C LEU A 113 -6.49 -8.93 1.93
N PHE A 114 -7.08 -8.97 3.13
CA PHE A 114 -8.47 -8.58 3.31
C PHE A 114 -8.64 -7.07 3.18
N VAL A 115 -7.67 -6.28 3.65
CA VAL A 115 -7.67 -4.83 3.46
C VAL A 115 -7.63 -4.50 1.97
N GLU A 116 -6.73 -5.12 1.20
CA GLU A 116 -6.65 -4.95 -0.26
C GLU A 116 -7.95 -5.31 -0.96
N LYS A 117 -8.57 -6.43 -0.58
CA LYS A 117 -9.84 -6.87 -1.18
C LYS A 117 -11.00 -5.91 -0.88
N ILE A 118 -11.11 -5.47 0.38
CA ILE A 118 -12.22 -4.64 0.84
C ILE A 118 -12.07 -3.22 0.29
N ALA A 119 -10.88 -2.63 0.42
CA ALA A 119 -10.59 -1.31 -0.13
C ALA A 119 -10.71 -1.30 -1.66
N GLY A 120 -10.26 -2.36 -2.35
CA GLY A 120 -10.40 -2.46 -3.80
C GLY A 120 -11.86 -2.54 -4.26
N ALA A 121 -12.72 -3.23 -3.51
CA ALA A 121 -14.16 -3.21 -3.77
C ALA A 121 -14.79 -1.84 -3.52
N ALA A 122 -14.39 -1.17 -2.43
CA ALA A 122 -14.86 0.18 -2.11
C ALA A 122 -14.44 1.21 -3.18
N ALA A 123 -13.23 1.09 -3.72
CA ALA A 123 -12.76 1.90 -4.84
C ALA A 123 -13.57 1.66 -6.12
N ASP A 124 -13.90 0.39 -6.43
CA ASP A 124 -14.73 0.05 -7.59
C ASP A 124 -16.18 0.56 -7.47
N GLU A 125 -16.66 0.83 -6.25
CA GLU A 125 -17.91 1.56 -5.97
C GLU A 125 -17.78 3.10 -6.10
N SER A 126 -16.63 3.60 -6.55
CA SER A 126 -16.32 5.03 -6.68
C SER A 126 -16.42 5.82 -5.38
N ARG A 127 -16.18 5.17 -4.23
CA ARG A 127 -16.09 5.87 -2.94
C ARG A 127 -14.92 6.85 -2.93
N GLN A 128 -15.05 7.89 -2.12
CA GLN A 128 -14.01 8.92 -2.01
C GLN A 128 -12.82 8.40 -1.20
N LEU A 129 -11.62 8.93 -1.44
CA LEU A 129 -10.39 8.51 -0.74
C LEU A 129 -10.52 8.52 0.80
N ALA A 130 -11.27 9.47 1.36
CA ALA A 130 -11.49 9.57 2.81
C ALA A 130 -12.50 8.53 3.37
N GLU A 131 -13.28 7.87 2.51
CA GLU A 131 -14.28 6.87 2.88
C GLU A 131 -13.76 5.43 2.75
N ILE A 132 -12.58 5.25 2.15
CA ILE A 132 -11.89 3.97 1.94
C ILE A 132 -10.82 3.80 3.02
#